data_AF-A0ABD0KVR6-F1
#
_entry.id   AF-A0ABD0KVR6-F1
#
_cell.length_a   1.000
_cell.length_b   1.000
_cell.length_c   1.000
_cell.angle_alpha   90.00
_cell.angle_beta   90.00
_cell.angle_gamma   90.00
#
_symmetry.space_group_name_H-M   'P 1'
#
loop_
_entity.id
_entity.type
_entity.pdbx_description
1 polymer ?
#
loop_
_entity_poly.entity_id
_entity_poly.type
_entity_poly.pdbx_seq_one_letter_code
_entity_poly.pdbx_strand_id
1 'polypeptide(L)'
;TDHILLFINDLRDERYCYVVKVGRSWEALLDDPNNVYRITEEIYAIITDPNHRERELHPEDLAFEYSDMDAARECRGHDTYAIRYVPDWD
;
A
#
# COMPACT_ATOMS: atom_id res chain seq x y z
N THR A 1 6.69 10.25 12.10
CA THR A 1 5.81 10.32 10.92
C THR A 1 6.01 9.02 10.20
N ASP A 2 4.98 8.20 10.20
CA ASP A 2 4.97 6.97 9.42
C ASP A 2 4.64 7.37 7.98
N HIS A 3 5.36 6.81 7.02
CA HIS A 3 5.04 7.02 5.61
C HIS A 3 4.07 5.93 5.18
N ILE A 4 3.30 6.20 4.14
CA ILE A 4 2.48 5.19 3.50
C ILE A 4 2.76 5.14 2.01
N LEU A 5 2.69 3.93 1.46
CA LEU A 5 2.67 3.68 0.03
C LEU A 5 1.27 3.15 -0.31
N LEU A 6 0.71 3.69 -1.39
CA LEU A 6 -0.56 3.24 -1.94
C LEU A 6 -0.31 2.40 -3.18
N PHE A 7 -0.92 1.22 -3.22
CA PHE A 7 -1.03 0.41 -4.42
C PHE A 7 -2.50 0.43 -4.86
N ILE A 8 -2.76 1.04 -6.02
CA ILE A 8 -4.13 1.31 -6.51
C ILE A 8 -4.38 0.49 -7.77
N ASN A 9 -5.50 -0.23 -7.79
CA ASN A 9 -6.06 -0.84 -8.99
C ASN A 9 -7.35 -0.09 -9.37
N ASP A 10 -7.37 0.47 -10.58
CA ASP A 10 -8.47 1.27 -11.14
C ASP A 10 -9.27 0.54 -12.23
N LEU A 11 -9.10 -0.79 -12.36
CA LEU A 11 -9.85 -1.58 -13.33
C LEU A 11 -11.35 -1.59 -13.00
N ARG A 12 -12.20 -1.52 -14.05
CA ARG A 12 -13.63 -1.16 -13.94
C ARG A 12 -14.45 -2.01 -12.97
N ASP A 13 -14.14 -3.29 -12.83
CA ASP A 13 -14.93 -4.24 -12.05
C ASP A 13 -14.29 -4.57 -10.68
N GLU A 14 -13.06 -4.10 -10.45
CA GLU A 14 -12.21 -4.46 -9.31
C GLU A 14 -11.34 -3.26 -8.92
N ARG A 15 -11.93 -2.36 -8.13
CA ARG A 15 -11.26 -1.13 -7.66
C ARG A 15 -10.73 -1.34 -6.26
N TYR A 16 -9.41 -1.44 -6.13
CA TYR A 16 -8.73 -1.73 -4.86
C TYR A 16 -7.72 -0.66 -4.49
N CYS A 17 -7.62 -0.35 -3.19
CA CYS A 17 -6.56 0.49 -2.62
C CYS A 17 -5.88 -0.26 -1.48
N TYR A 18 -4.62 -0.64 -1.68
CA TYR A 18 -3.82 -1.26 -0.62
C TYR A 18 -2.89 -0.24 0.01
N VAL A 19 -2.96 -0.15 1.33
CA VAL A 19 -2.21 0.78 2.16
C VAL A 19 -1.07 0.00 2.81
N VAL A 20 0.15 0.40 2.50
CA VAL A 20 1.38 -0.20 3.05
C VAL A 20 2.03 0.80 4.00
N LYS A 21 2.24 0.40 5.25
CA LYS A 21 3.04 1.19 6.20
C LYS A 21 4.51 1.13 5.82
N VAL A 22 5.11 2.29 5.62
CA VAL A 22 6.51 2.45 5.22
C VAL A 22 7.29 3.11 6.36
N GLY A 23 8.34 2.43 6.80
CA GLY A 23 9.29 3.00 7.76
C GLY A 23 10.23 3.97 7.07
N ARG A 24 10.76 4.96 7.81
CA ARG A 24 11.74 5.93 7.29
C ARG A 24 12.98 5.31 6.66
N SER A 25 13.37 4.10 7.07
CA SER A 25 14.49 3.38 6.46
C SER A 25 14.30 3.08 4.98
N TRP A 26 13.07 3.17 4.46
CA TRP A 26 12.78 2.94 3.05
C TRP A 26 13.01 4.17 2.19
N GLU A 27 13.17 5.37 2.75
CA GLU A 27 13.36 6.59 1.95
C GLU A 27 14.52 6.41 0.95
N ALA A 28 15.67 5.92 1.42
CA ALA A 28 16.82 5.62 0.56
C ALA A 28 16.58 4.44 -0.41
N LEU A 29 15.70 3.50 -0.05
CA LEU A 29 15.34 2.39 -0.94
C LEU A 29 14.47 2.92 -2.10
N LEU A 30 13.56 3.84 -1.83
CA LEU A 30 12.63 4.41 -2.80
C LEU A 30 13.31 5.40 -3.76
N ASP A 31 14.50 5.89 -3.45
CA ASP A 31 15.32 6.72 -4.33
C ASP A 31 15.94 5.92 -5.50
N ASP A 32 16.06 4.59 -5.40
CA ASP A 32 16.55 3.72 -6.48
C ASP A 32 15.38 3.12 -7.28
N PRO A 33 15.26 3.42 -8.59
CA PRO A 33 14.20 2.87 -9.44
C PRO A 33 14.14 1.34 -9.49
N ASN A 34 15.26 0.63 -9.34
CA ASN A 34 15.29 -0.83 -9.33
C ASN A 34 14.63 -1.39 -8.07
N ASN A 35 14.85 -0.72 -6.93
CA ASN A 35 14.21 -1.08 -5.67
C ASN A 35 12.71 -0.81 -5.72
N VAL A 36 12.29 0.31 -6.32
CA VAL A 36 10.86 0.59 -6.53
C VAL A 36 10.20 -0.49 -7.38
N TYR A 37 10.84 -0.93 -8.47
CA TYR A 37 10.34 -2.03 -9.30
C TYR A 37 10.20 -3.32 -8.48
N ARG A 38 11.24 -3.68 -7.73
CA ARG A 38 11.24 -4.87 -6.89
C ARG A 38 10.16 -4.84 -5.81
N ILE A 39 10.01 -3.72 -5.11
CA ILE A 39 8.95 -3.51 -4.10
C ILE A 39 7.57 -3.68 -4.74
N THR A 40 7.39 -3.14 -5.95
CA THR A 40 6.12 -3.23 -6.68
C THR A 40 5.77 -4.69 -6.98
N GLU A 41 6.72 -5.48 -7.48
CA GLU A 41 6.52 -6.91 -7.77
C GLU A 41 6.24 -7.71 -6.49
N GLU A 42 6.96 -7.43 -5.40
CA GLU A 42 6.77 -8.10 -4.11
C GLU A 42 5.39 -7.80 -3.50
N ILE A 43 4.93 -6.54 -3.55
CA ILE A 43 3.58 -6.17 -3.14
C ILE A 43 2.53 -6.83 -4.04
N TYR A 44 2.74 -6.83 -5.37
CA TYR A 44 1.83 -7.47 -6.31
C TYR A 44 1.69 -8.98 -6.04
N ALA A 45 2.79 -9.66 -5.73
CA ALA A 45 2.78 -11.06 -5.35
C ALA A 45 1.98 -11.32 -4.05
N ILE A 46 2.05 -10.40 -3.07
CA ILE A 46 1.28 -10.51 -1.82
C ILE A 46 -0.22 -10.38 -2.08
N ILE A 47 -0.64 -9.36 -2.83
CA ILE A 47 -2.08 -9.09 -3.04
C ILE A 47 -2.73 -10.09 -4.01
N THR A 48 -1.93 -10.78 -4.83
CA THR A 48 -2.44 -11.82 -5.74
C THR A 48 -2.31 -13.24 -5.18
N ASP A 49 -1.68 -13.41 -4.01
CA ASP A 49 -1.64 -14.71 -3.33
C ASP A 49 -3.04 -15.07 -2.82
N PRO A 50 -3.66 -16.17 -3.29
CA PRO A 50 -5.00 -16.58 -2.85
C PRO A 50 -5.06 -16.95 -1.35
N ASN A 51 -3.93 -17.10 -0.68
CA ASN A 51 -3.85 -17.36 0.76
C ASN A 51 -3.63 -16.09 1.58
N HIS A 52 -3.37 -14.94 0.93
CA HIS A 52 -3.25 -13.68 1.62
C HIS A 52 -4.57 -13.30 2.27
N ARG A 53 -4.51 -12.86 3.53
CA ARG A 53 -5.67 -12.33 4.23
C ARG A 53 -5.50 -10.84 4.34
N GLU A 54 -6.31 -10.14 3.56
CA GLU A 54 -6.40 -8.70 3.61
C GLU A 54 -7.08 -8.27 4.90
N ARG A 55 -6.58 -7.19 5.51
CA ARG A 55 -7.29 -6.49 6.57
C ARG A 55 -8.04 -5.35 5.93
N GLU A 56 -9.35 -5.47 5.82
CA GLU A 56 -10.21 -4.36 5.39
C GLU A 56 -9.97 -3.13 6.28
N LEU A 57 -9.91 -1.97 5.63
CA LEU A 57 -9.68 -0.69 6.27
C LEU A 57 -10.72 0.29 5.76
N HIS A 58 -11.54 0.83 6.66
CA HIS A 58 -12.56 1.78 6.23
C HIS A 58 -11.89 3.11 5.85
N PRO A 59 -12.41 3.84 4.85
CA PRO A 59 -11.84 5.12 4.44
C PRO A 59 -11.72 6.14 5.58
N GLU A 60 -12.61 6.10 6.59
CA GLU A 60 -12.47 6.91 7.81
C GLU A 60 -11.20 6.60 8.60
N ASP A 61 -10.75 5.35 8.63
CA ASP A 61 -9.53 4.93 9.31
C ASP A 61 -8.28 5.42 8.59
N LEU A 62 -8.32 5.65 7.27
CA LEU A 62 -7.19 6.25 6.54
C LEU A 62 -6.89 7.68 7.02
N ALA A 63 -7.94 8.50 7.11
CA ALA A 63 -7.82 9.88 7.56
C ALA A 63 -7.48 9.97 9.06
N PHE A 64 -8.04 9.07 9.89
CA PHE A 64 -7.82 9.07 11.33
C PHE A 64 -6.52 8.37 11.78
N GLU A 65 -6.22 7.17 11.27
CA GLU A 65 -5.05 6.39 11.70
C GLU A 65 -3.74 6.92 11.10
N TYR A 66 -3.76 7.43 9.87
CA TYR A 66 -2.55 7.85 9.16
C TYR A 66 -2.39 9.36 9.05
N SER A 67 -3.44 10.13 9.39
CA SER A 67 -3.46 11.60 9.21
C SER A 67 -3.08 12.04 7.79
N ASP A 68 -3.35 11.17 6.80
CA ASP A 68 -2.99 11.39 5.40
C ASP A 68 -4.26 11.58 4.57
N MET A 69 -4.65 12.85 4.41
CA MET A 69 -5.85 13.26 3.70
C MET A 69 -5.73 13.06 2.18
N ASP A 70 -4.50 13.09 1.64
CA ASP A 70 -4.28 12.82 0.22
C ASP A 70 -4.51 11.34 -0.06
N ALA A 71 -3.98 10.45 0.79
CA ALA A 71 -4.22 9.02 0.63
C ALA A 71 -5.70 8.64 0.76
N ALA A 72 -6.42 9.23 1.72
CA ALA A 72 -7.86 9.04 1.85
C ALA A 72 -8.63 9.53 0.60
N ARG A 73 -8.12 10.56 -0.09
CA ARG A 73 -8.68 11.04 -1.36
C ARG A 73 -8.40 10.06 -2.50
N GLU A 74 -7.17 9.59 -2.63
CA GLU A 74 -6.77 8.66 -3.70
C GLU A 74 -7.50 7.30 -3.58
N CYS A 75 -7.66 6.77 -2.37
CA CYS A 75 -8.40 5.51 -2.15
C CYS A 75 -9.93 5.65 -2.27
N ARG A 76 -10.49 6.85 -2.47
CA ARG A 76 -11.94 7.05 -2.46
C ARG A 76 -12.63 6.25 -3.57
N GLY A 77 -13.61 5.43 -3.16
CA GLY A 77 -14.39 4.60 -4.10
C GLY A 77 -13.68 3.30 -4.52
N HIS A 78 -12.69 2.87 -3.74
CA HIS A 78 -12.04 1.57 -3.82
C HIS A 78 -12.33 0.77 -2.55
N ASP A 79 -12.38 -0.57 -2.67
CA ASP A 79 -12.25 -1.43 -1.50
C ASP A 79 -10.83 -1.27 -0.96
N THR A 80 -10.72 -0.92 0.31
CA THR A 80 -9.47 -0.47 0.91
C THR A 80 -8.97 -1.49 1.91
N TYR A 81 -7.68 -1.82 1.83
CA TYR A 81 -7.05 -2.83 2.68
C TYR A 81 -5.71 -2.35 3.22
N ALA A 82 -5.39 -2.72 4.45
CA ALA A 82 -4.03 -2.59 4.97
C ALA A 82 -3.26 -3.89 4.81
N ILE A 83 -2.07 -3.79 4.23
CA ILE A 83 -1.13 -4.90 4.15
C ILE A 83 0.15 -4.59 4.92
N ARG A 84 0.79 -5.64 5.42
CA ARG A 84 2.09 -5.56 6.06
C ARG A 84 3.14 -6.10 5.11
N TYR A 85 4.05 -5.23 4.69
CA TYR A 85 5.17 -5.58 3.84
C TYR A 85 6.43 -4.90 4.38
N VAL A 86 7.55 -5.62 4.37
CA VAL A 86 8.88 -5.13 4.73
C VAL A 86 9.85 -5.79 3.75
N PRO A 87 10.60 -5.02 2.94
CA PRO A 87 11.70 -5.52 2.13
C PRO A 87 12.65 -6.36 2.97
N ASP A 88 12.95 -7.58 2.53
CA ASP A 88 13.79 -8.55 3.25
C ASP A 88 15.11 -8.84 2.54
N TRP A 89 15.44 -8.05 1.52
CA TRP A 89 16.68 -8.16 0.77
C TRP A 89 17.76 -7.25 1.37
N ASP A 90 18.89 -7.87 1.71
CA ASP A 90 20.10 -7.25 2.26
C ASP A 90 20.67 -6.11 1.40
#